data_AF-A0A2R5F0Z8-F1
#
_entry.id   AF-A0A2R5F0Z8-F1
#
_cell.length_a   1.000
_cell.length_b   1.000
_cell.length_c   1.000
_cell.angle_alpha   90.00
_cell.angle_beta   90.00
_cell.angle_gamma   90.00
#
_symmetry.space_group_name_H-M   'P 1'
#
loop_
_entity.id
_entity.type
_entity.pdbx_description
1 polymer ?
#
loop_
_entity_poly.entity_id
_entity_poly.type
_entity_poly.pdbx_seq_one_letter_code
_entity_poly.pdbx_strand_id
1 'polypeptide(L)'
;MDASWTDQFDIYVIDLTVLDGMDWALVVGSVLGTLLCVFAMVYWLYKLILGLWQMSAGRANFHDRSFWIRMLVVLILIMAAMSGLWFIIIAQLLESIQQSLERGMTV
;
A
#
# COMPACT_ATOMS: atom_id res chain seq x y z
N MET A 1 45.12 26.34 5.68
CA MET A 1 44.35 26.53 6.91
C MET A 1 43.13 27.36 6.59
N ASP A 2 41.90 26.88 6.54
CA ASP A 2 41.33 25.56 6.24
C ASP A 2 39.98 25.92 5.63
N ALA A 3 39.78 25.56 4.36
CA ALA A 3 38.53 25.83 3.64
C ALA A 3 37.48 24.77 4.03
N SER A 4 37.23 24.62 5.34
CA SER A 4 36.29 23.62 5.88
C SER A 4 34.81 24.02 5.76
N TRP A 5 34.51 25.14 5.08
CA TRP A 5 33.15 25.67 4.93
C TRP A 5 32.50 25.29 3.60
N THR A 6 33.24 24.70 2.66
CA THR A 6 32.70 24.32 1.34
C THR A 6 32.10 22.91 1.30
N ASP A 7 32.37 22.06 2.29
CA ASP A 7 31.78 20.70 2.38
C ASP A 7 30.34 20.70 2.91
N GLN A 8 29.85 21.82 3.48
CA GLN A 8 28.47 21.89 3.99
C GLN A 8 27.45 22.11 2.85
N PHE A 9 27.91 22.46 1.65
CA PHE A 9 27.10 22.57 0.43
C PHE A 9 27.32 21.41 -0.53
N ASP A 10 27.84 20.27 -0.07
CA ASP A 10 27.55 18.98 -0.69
C ASP A 10 26.06 18.69 -0.43
N ILE A 11 25.23 19.44 -1.15
CA ILE A 11 23.90 19.08 -1.56
C ILE A 11 24.07 17.64 -1.99
N TYR A 12 23.52 16.70 -1.21
CA TYR A 12 23.31 15.33 -1.68
C TYR A 12 22.68 15.49 -3.05
N VAL A 13 23.48 15.32 -4.11
CA VAL A 13 22.98 15.32 -5.47
C VAL A 13 22.21 14.03 -5.48
N ILE A 14 20.92 14.12 -5.16
CA ILE A 14 19.97 13.05 -5.39
C ILE A 14 20.09 12.82 -6.89
N ASP A 15 20.86 11.79 -7.23
CA ASP A 15 21.21 11.46 -8.59
C ASP A 15 19.88 11.28 -9.33
N LEU A 16 19.52 12.24 -10.19
CA LEU A 16 18.23 12.24 -10.88
C LEU A 16 18.03 10.96 -11.68
N THR A 17 19.12 10.28 -12.06
CA THR A 17 19.10 8.97 -12.71
C THR A 17 18.51 7.87 -11.82
N VAL A 18 18.78 7.91 -10.51
CA VAL A 18 18.21 6.97 -9.52
C VAL A 18 16.75 7.34 -9.23
N LEU A 19 16.43 8.64 -9.23
CA LEU A 19 15.07 9.13 -9.07
C LEU A 19 14.17 8.71 -10.24
N ASP A 20 14.66 8.84 -11.47
CA ASP A 20 13.98 8.40 -12.70
C ASP A 20 13.85 6.87 -12.74
N GLY A 21 14.86 6.17 -12.23
CA GLY A 21 14.86 4.72 -11.99
C GLY A 21 13.81 4.27 -10.95
N MET A 22 13.53 5.07 -9.94
CA MET A 22 12.49 4.79 -8.95
C MET A 22 11.09 5.11 -9.49
N ASP A 23 10.97 6.11 -10.35
CA ASP A 23 9.68 6.58 -10.85
C ASP A 23 9.02 5.51 -11.73
N TRP A 24 9.76 4.91 -12.68
CA TRP A 24 9.20 3.81 -13.48
C TRP A 24 8.84 2.58 -12.65
N ALA A 25 9.62 2.27 -11.61
CA ALA A 25 9.36 1.15 -10.71
C ALA A 25 8.09 1.39 -9.87
N LEU A 26 7.86 2.64 -9.44
CA LEU A 26 6.64 3.05 -8.74
C LEU A 26 5.42 3.05 -9.67
N VAL A 27 5.57 3.51 -10.92
CA VAL A 27 4.50 3.46 -11.93
C VAL A 27 4.13 2.02 -12.26
N VAL A 28 5.10 1.15 -12.53
CA VAL A 28 4.82 -0.27 -12.82
C VAL A 28 4.28 -0.98 -11.59
N GLY A 29 4.85 -0.73 -10.40
CA GLY A 29 4.41 -1.31 -9.14
C GLY A 29 2.97 -0.93 -8.79
N SER A 30 2.58 0.33 -9.01
CA SER A 30 1.21 0.80 -8.78
C SER A 30 0.21 0.16 -9.75
N VAL A 31 0.53 0.11 -11.05
CA VAL A 31 -0.33 -0.55 -12.05
C VAL A 31 -0.54 -2.03 -11.74
N LEU A 32 0.53 -2.76 -11.41
CA LEU A 32 0.45 -4.17 -11.03
C LEU A 32 -0.35 -4.35 -9.73
N GLY A 33 -0.14 -3.48 -8.73
CA GLY A 33 -0.88 -3.50 -7.47
C GLY A 33 -2.38 -3.28 -7.67
N THR A 34 -2.76 -2.31 -8.53
CA THR A 34 -4.17 -2.07 -8.87
C THR A 34 -4.78 -3.26 -9.59
N LEU A 35 -4.10 -3.82 -10.60
CA LEU A 35 -4.60 -5.00 -11.31
C LEU A 35 -4.82 -6.17 -10.36
N LEU A 36 -3.85 -6.45 -9.48
CA LEU A 36 -3.96 -7.51 -8.47
C LEU A 36 -5.16 -7.28 -7.55
N CYS A 37 -5.37 -6.04 -7.08
CA CYS A 37 -6.53 -5.70 -6.24
C CYS A 37 -7.86 -5.90 -6.98
N VAL A 38 -7.95 -5.51 -8.25
CA VAL A 38 -9.15 -5.72 -9.08
C VAL A 38 -9.43 -7.21 -9.24
N PHE A 39 -8.43 -8.02 -9.61
CA PHE A 39 -8.59 -9.47 -9.75
C PHE A 39 -9.00 -10.12 -8.43
N ALA A 40 -8.39 -9.72 -7.32
CA ALA A 40 -8.75 -10.21 -5.99
C ALA A 40 -10.20 -9.86 -5.64
N MET A 41 -10.65 -8.64 -5.95
CA MET A 41 -12.02 -8.21 -5.72
C MET A 41 -13.02 -9.05 -6.51
N VAL A 42 -12.77 -9.24 -7.81
CA VAL A 42 -13.64 -10.04 -8.69
C VAL A 42 -13.70 -11.50 -8.21
N TYR A 43 -12.55 -12.08 -7.84
CA TYR A 43 -12.48 -13.44 -7.33
C TYR A 43 -13.28 -13.62 -6.03
N TRP A 44 -13.14 -12.72 -5.07
CA TRP A 44 -13.87 -12.80 -3.80
C TRP A 44 -15.37 -12.52 -3.97
N LEU A 45 -15.74 -11.62 -4.87
CA LEU A 45 -17.15 -11.39 -5.23
C LEU A 45 -17.77 -12.66 -5.84
N TYR A 46 -17.07 -13.31 -6.77
CA TYR A 46 -17.50 -14.58 -7.35
C TYR A 46 -17.66 -15.67 -6.29
N LYS A 47 -16.70 -15.78 -5.38
CA LYS A 47 -16.76 -16.75 -4.27
C LYS A 47 -17.93 -16.48 -3.32
N LEU A 48 -18.28 -15.22 -3.09
CA LEU A 48 -19.45 -14.81 -2.31
C LEU A 48 -20.75 -15.27 -2.99
N ILE A 49 -20.88 -15.03 -4.29
CA ILE A 49 -22.05 -15.45 -5.08
C ILE A 49 -22.19 -16.98 -5.08
N LEU A 50 -21.10 -17.72 -5.29
CA LEU A 50 -21.10 -19.17 -5.20
C LEU A 50 -21.52 -19.67 -3.81
N GLY A 51 -20.99 -19.03 -2.75
CA GLY A 51 -21.36 -19.36 -1.37
C GLY A 51 -22.87 -19.16 -1.13
N LEU A 52 -23.41 -18.02 -1.56
CA LEU A 52 -24.84 -17.74 -1.49
C LEU A 52 -25.67 -18.76 -2.29
N TRP A 53 -25.23 -19.14 -3.48
CA TRP A 53 -25.94 -20.10 -4.31
C TRP A 53 -25.96 -21.50 -3.70
N GLN A 54 -24.84 -21.94 -3.11
CA GLN A 54 -24.76 -23.22 -2.41
C GLN A 54 -25.60 -23.25 -1.14
N MET A 55 -25.67 -22.14 -0.40
CA MET A 55 -26.54 -21.99 0.77
C MET A 55 -28.02 -21.96 0.36
N SER A 56 -28.37 -21.25 -0.72
CA SER A 56 -29.72 -21.23 -1.29
C SER A 56 -30.18 -22.60 -1.80
N ALA A 57 -29.25 -23.44 -2.27
CA ALA A 57 -29.53 -24.81 -2.69
C ALA A 57 -29.60 -25.81 -1.51
N GLY A 58 -29.49 -25.34 -0.26
CA GLY A 58 -29.50 -26.18 0.94
C GLY A 58 -28.28 -27.09 1.09
N ARG A 59 -27.23 -26.88 0.28
CA ARG A 59 -26.00 -27.69 0.29
C ARG A 59 -24.95 -27.18 1.26
N ALA A 60 -25.15 -26.01 1.85
CA ALA A 60 -24.24 -25.39 2.81
C ALA A 60 -25.01 -24.73 3.96
N ASN A 61 -24.44 -24.77 5.16
CA ASN A 61 -25.03 -24.13 6.33
C ASN A 61 -24.85 -22.61 6.25
N PHE A 62 -25.96 -21.87 6.29
CA PHE A 62 -25.95 -20.40 6.40
C PHE A 62 -25.17 -19.90 7.62
N HIS A 63 -25.03 -20.74 8.66
CA HIS A 63 -24.38 -20.40 9.92
C HIS A 63 -22.88 -20.70 9.96
N ASP A 64 -22.21 -20.94 8.82
CA ASP A 64 -20.75 -21.07 8.83
C ASP A 64 -20.08 -19.71 9.12
N ARG A 65 -19.88 -19.45 10.41
CA ARG A 65 -19.25 -18.24 10.93
C ARG A 65 -17.82 -18.06 10.39
N SER A 66 -17.10 -19.14 10.13
CA SER A 66 -15.71 -19.08 9.63
C SER A 66 -15.65 -18.61 8.18
N PHE A 67 -16.61 -19.03 7.35
CA PHE A 67 -16.74 -18.55 5.97
C PHE A 67 -16.99 -17.03 5.94
N TRP A 68 -17.97 -16.55 6.71
CA TRP A 68 -18.34 -15.14 6.75
C TRP A 68 -17.23 -14.24 7.31
N ILE A 69 -16.55 -14.65 8.39
CA ILE A 69 -15.43 -13.87 8.95
C ILE A 69 -14.29 -13.76 7.93
N ARG A 70 -13.88 -14.88 7.30
CA ARG A 70 -12.81 -14.84 6.30
C ARG A 70 -13.20 -13.98 5.10
N MET A 71 -14.45 -14.06 4.66
CA MET A 71 -14.96 -13.26 3.55
C MET A 71 -15.00 -11.77 3.89
N LEU A 72 -15.46 -11.41 5.08
CA LEU A 72 -15.54 -10.02 5.55
C LEU A 72 -14.13 -9.43 5.75
N VAL A 73 -13.23 -10.15 6.41
CA VAL A 73 -11.85 -9.70 6.64
C VAL A 73 -11.13 -9.44 5.32
N VAL A 74 -11.25 -10.34 4.34
CA VAL A 74 -10.56 -10.17 3.06
C VAL A 74 -11.20 -9.07 2.21
N LEU A 75 -12.53 -8.92 2.23
CA LEU A 75 -13.19 -7.79 1.58
C LEU A 75 -12.73 -6.45 2.16
N ILE A 76 -12.68 -6.32 3.49
CA ILE A 76 -12.16 -5.11 4.15
C ILE A 76 -10.72 -4.84 3.74
N LEU A 77 -9.87 -5.87 3.71
CA LEU A 77 -8.48 -5.73 3.33
C LEU A 77 -8.31 -5.24 1.88
N ILE A 78 -9.11 -5.79 0.95
CA ILE A 78 -9.12 -5.35 -0.46
C ILE A 78 -9.66 -3.92 -0.57
N MET A 79 -10.71 -3.55 0.16
CA MET A 79 -11.24 -2.19 0.18
C MET A 79 -10.22 -1.19 0.75
N ALA A 80 -9.50 -1.56 1.80
CA ALA A 80 -8.41 -0.75 2.36
C ALA A 80 -7.28 -0.54 1.33
N ALA A 81 -6.90 -1.61 0.61
CA ALA A 81 -5.93 -1.52 -0.48
C ALA A 81 -6.40 -0.59 -1.61
N MET A 82 -7.68 -0.68 -2.01
CA MET A 82 -8.30 0.16 -3.04
C MET A 82 -8.46 1.63 -2.65
N SER A 83 -8.74 1.92 -1.37
CA SER A 83 -8.99 3.29 -0.89
C SER A 83 -7.75 4.20 -0.94
N GLY A 84 -6.57 3.67 -1.21
CA GLY A 84 -5.32 4.42 -1.14
C GLY A 84 -4.93 4.82 0.29
N LEU A 85 -5.58 4.28 1.33
CA LEU A 85 -5.22 4.50 2.73
C LEU A 85 -3.74 4.24 3.01
N TRP A 86 -3.14 3.30 2.28
CA TRP A 86 -1.71 3.01 2.35
C TRP A 86 -0.82 4.17 1.88
N PHE A 87 -1.24 4.94 0.87
CA PHE A 87 -0.51 6.13 0.43
C PHE A 87 -0.53 7.23 1.49
N ILE A 88 -1.66 7.40 2.19
CA ILE A 88 -1.81 8.37 3.28
C ILE A 88 -0.88 8.02 4.44
N ILE A 89 -0.81 6.72 4.81
CA ILE A 89 0.09 6.23 5.85
C ILE A 89 1.55 6.47 5.48
N ILE A 90 1.93 6.20 4.23
CA ILE A 90 3.31 6.43 3.74
C ILE A 90 3.67 7.92 3.76
N ALA A 91 2.76 8.79 3.31
CA ALA A 91 2.97 10.25 3.35
C ALA A 91 3.21 10.75 4.77
N GLN A 92 2.38 10.32 5.73
CA GLN A 92 2.53 10.69 7.15
C GLN A 92 3.85 10.17 7.75
N LEU A 93 4.27 8.96 7.37
CA LEU A 93 5.56 8.40 7.82
C LEU A 93 6.74 9.21 7.28
N LEU A 94 6.73 9.56 5.99
CA LEU A 94 7.76 10.40 5.39
C LEU A 94 7.86 11.77 6.05
N GLU A 95 6.72 12.43 6.29
CA GLU A 95 6.67 13.71 7.02
C GLU A 95 7.26 13.57 8.43
N SER A 96 6.93 12.50 9.16
CA SER A 96 7.47 12.27 10.50
C SER A 96 8.99 12.05 10.53
N ILE A 97 9.54 11.39 9.50
CA ILE A 97 10.98 11.15 9.34
C ILE A 97 11.69 12.46 9.02
N GLN A 98 11.16 13.27 8.09
CA GLN A 98 11.70 14.59 7.75
C GLN A 98 11.72 15.51 8.98
N GLN A 99 10.62 15.54 9.73
CA GLN A 99 10.51 16.35 10.95
C GLN A 99 11.49 15.90 12.05
N SER A 100 11.81 14.60 12.11
CA SER A 100 12.79 14.05 13.05
C SER A 100 14.23 14.38 12.64
N LEU A 101 14.51 14.41 11.34
CA LEU A 101 15.79 14.84 10.77
C LEU A 101 16.05 16.33 10.99
N GLU A 102 15.06 17.20 10.78
CA GLU A 102 15.19 18.63 11.07
C GLU A 102 15.50 18.92 12.54
N ARG A 103 14.87 18.20 13.47
CA ARG A 103 15.16 18.34 14.91
C ARG A 103 16.52 17.76 15.31
N GLY A 104 17.01 16.75 14.60
CA GLY A 104 18.34 16.16 14.82
C GLY A 104 19.51 17.05 14.40
N MET A 105 19.29 18.01 13.49
CA MET A 105 20.30 18.98 13.03
C MET A 105 20.36 20.27 13.88
N THR A 106 19.46 20.44 14.84
CA THR A 106 19.40 21.63 15.73
C THR A 106 20.08 21.45 17.09
N VAL A 107 20.94 20.43 17.25
CA VAL A 107 21.75 20.20 18.47
C VAL A 107 23.23 20.37 18.16
#